data_AF-A0A7S1G763-F1
#
_entry.id   AF-A0A7S1G763-F1
#
_cell.length_a   1.000
_cell.length_b   1.000
_cell.length_c   1.000
_cell.angle_alpha   90.00
_cell.angle_beta   90.00
_cell.angle_gamma   90.00
#
_symmetry.space_group_name_H-M   'P 1'
#
loop_
_entity.id
_entity.type
_entity.pdbx_description
1 polymer ?
#
loop_
_entity_poly.entity_id
_entity_poly.type
_entity_poly.pdbx_seq_one_letter_code
_entity_poly.pdbx_strand_id
1 'polypeptide(L)'
;VTFDEAKAAWDAREAANKDAAAIALRAAVEKRNEALAAAQKALAVTVARNSAVGDPDDEATSMVRAAEDAVARALAARELISTTGPAGVIVHEVGEAYVAATYEAVAAVEAARLAVFNRDVASRQKWAAQTLPLLSAARKQLDDLIALNHEAGDPKDKPTELLHAAEAEVAFAETARDAMFADPTDMKKAMAFVDSVSTATTGVATAAKAIKRRGDKERGRLLRCKAALAAARHTLESLRAQNRRAGNPVDEASDAIDN
;
A
#
# COMPACT_ATOMS: atom_id res chain seq x y z
N VAL A 1 32.54 53.23 -52.98
CA VAL A 1 31.84 53.12 -51.69
C VAL A 1 32.29 54.28 -50.83
N THR A 2 31.42 55.25 -50.61
CA THR A 2 31.68 56.35 -49.67
C THR A 2 31.56 55.85 -48.24
N PHE A 3 32.11 56.57 -47.27
CA PHE A 3 31.94 56.25 -45.85
C PHE A 3 30.46 56.19 -45.46
N ASP A 4 29.63 57.07 -46.02
CA ASP A 4 28.19 57.11 -45.76
C ASP A 4 27.46 55.88 -46.32
N GLU A 5 27.86 55.41 -47.52
CA GLU A 5 27.35 54.16 -48.09
C GLU A 5 27.74 52.93 -47.24
N ALA A 6 28.97 52.89 -46.73
CA ALA A 6 29.44 51.82 -45.86
C ALA A 6 28.73 51.82 -44.49
N LYS A 7 28.50 53.01 -43.91
CA LYS A 7 27.77 53.18 -42.65
C LYS A 7 26.30 52.77 -42.78
N ALA A 8 25.62 53.21 -43.84
CA ALA A 8 24.24 52.82 -44.11
C ALA A 8 24.09 51.30 -44.30
N ALA A 9 25.05 50.66 -44.98
CA ALA A 9 25.07 49.21 -45.13
C ALA A 9 25.32 48.46 -43.81
N TRP A 10 26.17 49.02 -42.93
CA TRP A 10 26.39 48.49 -41.58
C TRP A 10 25.13 48.59 -40.72
N ASP A 11 24.51 49.77 -40.65
CA ASP A 11 23.32 50.03 -39.85
C ASP A 11 22.14 49.15 -40.31
N ALA A 12 21.98 48.96 -41.63
CA ALA A 12 20.97 48.06 -42.19
C ALA A 12 21.21 46.59 -41.83
N ARG A 13 22.49 46.15 -41.83
CA ARG A 13 22.85 44.79 -41.41
C ARG A 13 22.64 44.58 -39.91
N GLU A 14 22.94 45.58 -39.09
CA GLU A 14 22.72 45.53 -37.65
C GLU A 14 21.22 45.49 -37.31
N ALA A 15 20.39 46.25 -38.02
CA ALA A 15 18.94 46.20 -37.90
C ALA A 15 18.38 44.82 -38.30
N ALA A 16 18.81 44.27 -39.44
CA ALA A 16 18.40 42.95 -39.90
C ALA A 16 18.79 41.82 -38.91
N ASN A 17 19.97 41.92 -38.29
CA ASN A 17 20.41 40.98 -37.26
C ASN A 17 19.53 41.07 -35.99
N LYS A 18 19.14 42.29 -35.57
CA LYS A 18 18.24 42.49 -34.43
C LYS A 18 16.85 41.91 -34.68
N ASP A 19 16.32 42.08 -35.90
CA ASP A 19 15.02 41.52 -36.29
C ASP A 19 15.04 39.99 -36.34
N ALA A 20 16.10 39.39 -36.89
CA ALA A 20 16.27 37.94 -36.91
C ALA A 20 16.37 37.35 -35.48
N ALA A 21 17.11 38.02 -34.58
CA ALA A 21 17.21 37.62 -33.17
C ALA A 21 15.86 37.72 -32.44
N ALA A 22 15.08 38.78 -32.70
CA ALA A 22 13.76 38.95 -32.12
C ALA A 22 12.76 37.87 -32.58
N ILE A 23 12.80 37.46 -33.86
CA ILE A 23 11.97 36.36 -34.38
C ILE A 23 12.36 35.02 -33.73
N ALA A 24 13.66 34.71 -33.65
CA ALA A 24 14.15 33.48 -33.03
C ALA A 24 13.77 33.41 -31.54
N LEU A 25 13.85 34.55 -30.83
CA LEU A 25 13.45 34.64 -29.43
C LEU A 25 11.95 34.42 -29.23
N ARG A 26 11.09 34.98 -30.08
CA ARG A 26 9.63 34.75 -30.01
C ARG A 26 9.28 33.27 -30.17
N ALA A 27 9.88 32.61 -31.16
CA ALA A 27 9.69 31.17 -31.36
C ALA A 27 10.21 30.35 -30.16
N ALA A 28 11.34 30.76 -29.56
CA ALA A 28 11.86 30.13 -28.36
C ALA A 28 10.90 30.30 -27.17
N VAL A 29 10.38 31.51 -26.93
CA VAL A 29 9.42 31.83 -25.87
C VAL A 29 8.13 31.01 -26.04
N GLU A 30 7.59 30.89 -27.24
CA GLU A 30 6.40 30.08 -27.52
C GLU A 30 6.61 28.61 -27.15
N LYS A 31 7.71 28.01 -27.61
CA LYS A 31 8.09 26.64 -27.23
C LYS A 31 8.28 26.48 -25.72
N ARG A 32 8.75 27.52 -25.02
CA ARG A 32 8.89 27.50 -23.55
C ARG A 32 7.56 27.62 -22.83
N ASN A 33 6.58 28.34 -23.38
CA ASN A 33 5.24 28.37 -22.81
C ASN A 33 4.62 26.97 -22.77
N GLU A 34 4.80 26.17 -23.81
CA GLU A 34 4.35 24.77 -23.84
C GLU A 34 5.05 23.92 -22.77
N ALA A 35 6.38 24.05 -22.67
CA ALA A 35 7.18 23.33 -21.68
C ALA A 35 6.79 23.70 -20.23
N LEU A 36 6.59 25.00 -19.96
CA LEU A 36 6.14 25.49 -18.66
C LEU A 36 4.73 24.99 -18.34
N ALA A 37 3.80 25.01 -19.29
CA ALA A 37 2.45 24.46 -19.10
C ALA A 37 2.47 22.95 -18.80
N ALA A 38 3.35 22.19 -19.47
CA ALA A 38 3.56 20.78 -19.16
C ALA A 38 4.14 20.57 -17.76
N ALA A 39 5.14 21.38 -17.36
CA ALA A 39 5.72 21.36 -16.02
C ALA A 39 4.70 21.70 -14.94
N GLN A 40 3.81 22.69 -15.15
CA GLN A 40 2.72 23.01 -14.23
C GLN A 40 1.77 21.84 -14.01
N LYS A 41 1.36 21.15 -15.10
CA LYS A 41 0.51 19.96 -15.00
C LYS A 41 1.19 18.84 -14.24
N ALA A 42 2.48 18.57 -14.53
CA ALA A 42 3.25 17.56 -13.84
C ALA A 42 3.45 17.90 -12.35
N LEU A 43 3.74 19.16 -12.02
CA LEU A 43 3.86 19.64 -10.65
C LEU A 43 2.56 19.43 -9.88
N ALA A 44 1.41 19.81 -10.45
CA ALA A 44 0.11 19.62 -9.80
C ALA A 44 -0.17 18.16 -9.44
N VAL A 45 0.20 17.22 -10.33
CA VAL A 45 0.10 15.77 -10.05
C VAL A 45 1.07 15.35 -8.94
N THR A 46 2.32 15.84 -8.98
CA THR A 46 3.34 15.52 -7.96
C THR A 46 2.95 16.06 -6.58
N VAL A 47 2.45 17.29 -6.49
CA VAL A 47 1.93 17.90 -5.25
C VAL A 47 0.76 17.07 -4.72
N ALA A 48 -0.22 16.74 -5.56
CA ALA A 48 -1.35 15.91 -5.15
C ALA A 48 -0.91 14.53 -4.62
N ARG A 49 0.11 13.92 -5.22
CA ARG A 49 0.72 12.68 -4.72
C ARG A 49 1.43 12.88 -3.38
N ASN A 50 2.14 13.98 -3.18
CA ASN A 50 2.81 14.29 -1.93
C ASN A 50 1.81 14.51 -0.79
N SER A 51 0.76 15.27 -1.04
CA SER A 51 -0.29 15.53 -0.04
C SER A 51 -1.12 14.29 0.27
N ALA A 52 -1.27 13.35 -0.66
CA ALA A 52 -1.96 12.08 -0.41
C ALA A 52 -1.28 11.22 0.67
N VAL A 53 0.01 11.43 0.95
CA VAL A 53 0.75 10.78 2.03
C VAL A 53 1.00 11.70 3.23
N GLY A 54 0.36 12.86 3.27
CA GLY A 54 0.37 13.78 4.41
C GLY A 54 1.55 14.74 4.46
N ASP A 55 2.19 15.03 3.31
CA ASP A 55 3.31 15.99 3.20
C ASP A 55 4.43 15.75 4.24
N PRO A 56 5.02 14.54 4.25
CA PRO A 56 6.05 14.16 5.23
C PRO A 56 7.26 15.10 5.16
N ASP A 57 7.91 15.35 6.29
CA ASP A 57 9.12 16.18 6.33
C ASP A 57 10.34 15.39 5.84
N ASP A 58 10.41 15.20 4.51
CA ASP A 58 11.47 14.44 3.83
C ASP A 58 12.04 15.18 2.61
N GLU A 59 13.05 14.56 1.99
CA GLU A 59 13.71 15.09 0.81
C GLU A 59 12.75 15.26 -0.37
N ALA A 60 11.80 14.33 -0.56
CA ALA A 60 10.84 14.42 -1.66
C ALA A 60 9.91 15.63 -1.49
N THR A 61 9.39 15.88 -0.29
CA THR A 61 8.60 17.07 0.01
C THR A 61 9.41 18.36 -0.17
N SER A 62 10.68 18.36 0.22
CA SER A 62 11.58 19.50 0.00
C SER A 62 11.79 19.78 -1.49
N MET A 63 11.93 18.74 -2.32
CA MET A 63 12.04 18.87 -3.78
C MET A 63 10.73 19.37 -4.42
N VAL A 64 9.57 18.95 -3.90
CA VAL A 64 8.27 19.48 -4.35
C VAL A 64 8.17 20.98 -4.09
N ARG A 65 8.51 21.45 -2.89
CA ARG A 65 8.53 22.89 -2.56
C ARG A 65 9.50 23.66 -3.47
N ALA A 66 10.69 23.12 -3.71
CA ALA A 66 11.66 23.73 -4.63
C ALA A 66 11.13 23.82 -6.07
N ALA A 67 10.36 22.83 -6.51
CA ALA A 67 9.71 22.84 -7.82
C ALA A 67 8.56 23.85 -7.91
N GLU A 68 7.77 24.03 -6.84
CA GLU A 68 6.75 25.08 -6.72
C GLU A 68 7.39 26.47 -6.85
N ASP A 69 8.47 26.72 -6.11
CA ASP A 69 9.22 27.98 -6.17
C ASP A 69 9.80 28.24 -7.57
N ALA A 70 10.37 27.22 -8.21
CA ALA A 70 10.95 27.34 -9.55
C ALA A 70 9.88 27.64 -10.61
N VAL A 71 8.72 26.98 -10.55
CA VAL A 71 7.58 27.27 -11.43
C VAL A 71 7.04 28.68 -11.19
N ALA A 72 6.94 29.12 -9.92
CA ALA A 72 6.52 30.47 -9.59
C ALA A 72 7.47 31.54 -10.18
N ARG A 73 8.79 31.33 -10.09
CA ARG A 73 9.79 32.20 -10.75
C ARG A 73 9.64 32.24 -12.28
N ALA A 74 9.41 31.10 -12.91
CA ALA A 74 9.19 31.03 -14.36
C ALA A 74 7.90 31.74 -14.80
N LEU A 75 6.84 31.68 -13.99
CA LEU A 75 5.58 32.40 -14.25
C LEU A 75 5.76 33.91 -14.10
N ALA A 76 6.47 34.37 -13.07
CA ALA A 76 6.79 35.79 -12.90
C ALA A 76 7.64 36.32 -14.08
N ALA A 77 8.62 35.54 -14.54
CA ALA A 77 9.44 35.89 -15.72
C ALA A 77 8.60 35.96 -17.01
N ARG A 78 7.61 35.07 -17.18
CA ARG A 78 6.66 35.12 -18.31
C ARG A 78 5.81 36.39 -18.30
N GLU A 79 5.35 36.80 -17.12
CA GLU A 79 4.56 38.04 -16.97
C GLU A 79 5.39 39.28 -17.31
N LEU A 80 6.66 39.31 -16.90
CA LEU A 80 7.61 40.36 -17.27
C LEU A 80 7.78 40.50 -18.79
N ILE A 81 7.90 39.39 -19.54
CA ILE A 81 7.94 39.42 -21.02
C ILE A 81 6.68 40.05 -21.59
N SER A 82 5.51 39.70 -21.06
CA SER A 82 4.23 40.18 -21.59
C SER A 82 4.01 41.69 -21.37
N THR A 83 4.68 42.28 -20.36
CA THR A 83 4.49 43.68 -19.96
C THR A 83 5.55 44.63 -20.50
N THR A 84 6.72 44.17 -20.94
CA THR A 84 7.83 45.06 -21.37
C THR A 84 7.73 45.62 -22.80
N GLY A 85 6.78 45.16 -23.63
CA GLY A 85 6.56 45.71 -24.98
C GLY A 85 7.76 45.58 -25.94
N PRO A 86 7.64 45.95 -27.23
CA PRO A 86 8.60 45.59 -28.28
C PRO A 86 9.89 46.43 -28.32
N ALA A 87 10.36 46.97 -27.20
CA ALA A 87 11.70 47.57 -27.13
C ALA A 87 12.75 46.44 -27.21
N GLY A 88 13.19 46.10 -28.42
CA GLY A 88 13.91 44.87 -28.77
C GLY A 88 15.18 44.53 -27.96
N VAL A 89 15.74 45.46 -27.19
CA VAL A 89 16.88 45.21 -26.29
C VAL A 89 16.42 44.64 -24.94
N ILE A 90 15.38 45.23 -24.33
CA ILE A 90 14.82 44.76 -23.05
C ILE A 90 14.14 43.40 -23.24
N VAL A 91 13.50 43.18 -24.40
CA VAL A 91 12.87 41.91 -24.75
C VAL A 91 13.88 40.75 -24.81
N HIS A 92 15.14 41.02 -25.19
CA HIS A 92 16.17 39.97 -25.29
C HIS A 92 16.62 39.47 -23.93
N GLU A 93 17.03 40.37 -23.02
CA GLU A 93 17.48 40.01 -21.66
C GLU A 93 16.36 39.36 -20.83
N VAL A 94 15.14 39.91 -20.90
CA VAL A 94 13.97 39.36 -20.21
C VAL A 94 13.57 38.01 -20.83
N GLY A 95 13.75 37.85 -22.14
CA GLY A 95 13.55 36.61 -22.87
C GLY A 95 14.51 35.50 -22.45
N GLU A 96 15.80 35.81 -22.32
CA GLU A 96 16.81 34.86 -21.84
C GLU A 96 16.57 34.43 -20.39
N ALA A 97 16.22 35.39 -19.52
CA ALA A 97 15.87 35.10 -18.12
C ALA A 97 14.66 34.16 -18.01
N TYR A 98 13.64 34.35 -18.84
CA TYR A 98 12.49 33.44 -18.88
C TYR A 98 12.85 32.05 -19.40
N VAL A 99 13.69 31.97 -20.45
CA VAL A 99 14.16 30.69 -20.98
C VAL A 99 14.92 29.92 -19.88
N ALA A 100 15.83 30.59 -19.18
CA ALA A 100 16.58 30.01 -18.05
C ALA A 100 15.65 29.56 -16.91
N ALA A 101 14.72 30.42 -16.48
CA ALA A 101 13.75 30.09 -15.43
C ALA A 101 12.85 28.91 -15.82
N THR A 102 12.47 28.79 -17.09
CA THR A 102 11.68 27.65 -17.59
C THR A 102 12.50 26.36 -17.54
N TYR A 103 13.79 26.40 -17.89
CA TYR A 103 14.66 25.23 -17.77
C TYR A 103 14.81 24.78 -16.32
N GLU A 104 15.03 25.71 -15.39
CA GLU A 104 15.07 25.42 -13.96
C GLU A 104 13.76 24.80 -13.47
N ALA A 105 12.61 25.38 -13.85
CA ALA A 105 11.30 24.88 -13.46
C ALA A 105 11.03 23.46 -13.96
N VAL A 106 11.34 23.17 -15.23
CA VAL A 106 11.18 21.82 -15.81
C VAL A 106 12.09 20.83 -15.09
N ALA A 107 13.36 21.18 -14.86
CA ALA A 107 14.31 20.30 -14.17
C ALA A 107 13.88 20.04 -12.71
N ALA A 108 13.43 21.07 -11.99
CA ALA A 108 12.97 20.94 -10.62
C ALA A 108 11.71 20.07 -10.51
N VAL A 109 10.76 20.21 -11.43
CA VAL A 109 9.55 19.37 -11.46
C VAL A 109 9.89 17.90 -11.73
N GLU A 110 10.82 17.62 -12.67
CA GLU A 110 11.25 16.25 -12.92
C GLU A 110 12.01 15.65 -11.73
N ALA A 111 12.86 16.42 -11.07
CA ALA A 111 13.55 16.00 -9.85
C ALA A 111 12.54 15.69 -8.72
N ALA A 112 11.55 16.56 -8.50
CA ALA A 112 10.48 16.32 -7.53
C ALA A 112 9.66 15.07 -7.87
N ARG A 113 9.32 14.88 -9.14
CA ARG A 113 8.57 13.70 -9.61
C ARG A 113 9.33 12.41 -9.32
N LEU A 114 10.63 12.39 -9.60
CA LEU A 114 11.49 11.23 -9.35
C LEU A 114 11.67 10.98 -7.86
N ALA A 115 11.84 12.03 -7.04
CA ALA A 115 11.98 11.92 -5.59
C ALA A 115 10.72 11.33 -4.95
N VAL A 116 9.54 11.84 -5.29
CA VAL A 116 8.24 11.30 -4.82
C VAL A 116 8.08 9.85 -5.26
N PHE A 117 8.39 9.54 -6.52
CA PHE A 117 8.33 8.17 -7.04
C PHE A 117 9.25 7.21 -6.26
N ASN A 118 10.51 7.59 -6.04
CA ASN A 118 11.48 6.75 -5.31
C ASN A 118 11.06 6.53 -3.85
N ARG A 119 10.53 7.55 -3.18
CA ARG A 119 9.99 7.43 -1.83
C ARG A 119 8.83 6.44 -1.78
N ASP A 120 7.90 6.52 -2.72
CA ASP A 120 6.73 5.64 -2.78
C ASP A 120 7.19 4.18 -2.99
N VAL A 121 8.16 3.94 -3.89
CA VAL A 121 8.78 2.62 -4.09
C VAL A 121 9.45 2.11 -2.81
N ALA A 122 10.25 2.93 -2.14
CA ALA A 122 10.96 2.53 -0.91
C ALA A 122 9.98 2.20 0.23
N SER A 123 8.93 3.02 0.40
CA SER A 123 7.88 2.79 1.40
C SER A 123 7.15 1.47 1.14
N ARG A 124 6.83 1.19 -0.13
CA ARG A 124 6.18 -0.05 -0.53
C ARG A 124 7.07 -1.28 -0.31
N GLN A 125 8.35 -1.21 -0.64
CA GLN A 125 9.31 -2.28 -0.36
C GLN A 125 9.40 -2.57 1.13
N LYS A 126 9.42 -1.52 1.97
CA LYS A 126 9.41 -1.65 3.43
C LYS A 126 8.14 -2.33 3.92
N TRP A 127 6.96 -1.91 3.45
CA TRP A 127 5.70 -2.56 3.80
C TRP A 127 5.62 -4.01 3.32
N ALA A 128 5.99 -4.29 2.08
CA ALA A 128 6.04 -5.66 1.56
C ALA A 128 6.95 -6.56 2.42
N ALA A 129 8.15 -6.08 2.76
CA ALA A 129 9.09 -6.82 3.60
C ALA A 129 8.55 -7.11 5.01
N GLN A 130 7.75 -6.20 5.58
CA GLN A 130 7.15 -6.37 6.91
C GLN A 130 5.86 -7.20 6.88
N THR A 131 5.06 -7.05 5.84
CA THR A 131 3.69 -7.58 5.78
C THR A 131 3.60 -8.95 5.10
N LEU A 132 4.45 -9.26 4.12
CA LEU A 132 4.46 -10.58 3.46
C LEU A 132 4.72 -11.75 4.44
N PRO A 133 5.67 -11.65 5.39
CA PRO A 133 5.86 -12.71 6.37
C PRO A 133 4.63 -12.93 7.26
N LEU A 134 3.91 -11.85 7.59
CA LEU A 134 2.69 -11.92 8.39
C LEU A 134 1.56 -12.65 7.63
N LEU A 135 1.38 -12.35 6.35
CA LEU A 135 0.42 -13.07 5.51
C LEU A 135 0.80 -14.56 5.38
N SER A 136 2.07 -14.87 5.16
CA SER A 136 2.54 -16.26 5.08
C SER A 136 2.32 -17.01 6.39
N ALA A 137 2.60 -16.38 7.53
CA ALA A 137 2.35 -16.97 8.84
C ALA A 137 0.85 -17.17 9.10
N ALA A 138 0.00 -16.19 8.76
CA ALA A 138 -1.45 -16.30 8.86
C ALA A 138 -2.00 -17.43 8.00
N ARG A 139 -1.53 -17.56 6.75
CA ARG A 139 -1.94 -18.65 5.84
C ARG A 139 -1.57 -20.00 6.41
N LYS A 140 -0.32 -20.18 6.85
CA LYS A 140 0.13 -21.44 7.46
C LYS A 140 -0.71 -21.80 8.69
N GLN A 141 -0.95 -20.84 9.57
CA GLN A 141 -1.78 -21.06 10.76
C GLN A 141 -3.23 -21.39 10.38
N LEU A 142 -3.79 -20.76 9.35
CA LEU A 142 -5.11 -21.09 8.83
C LEU A 142 -5.17 -22.53 8.30
N ASP A 143 -4.19 -22.96 7.51
CA ASP A 143 -4.11 -24.33 6.98
C ASP A 143 -4.07 -25.37 8.13
N ASP A 144 -3.30 -25.09 9.18
CA ASP A 144 -3.24 -25.93 10.39
C ASP A 144 -4.62 -26.01 11.09
N LEU A 145 -5.36 -24.90 11.17
CA LEU A 145 -6.70 -24.86 11.77
C LEU A 145 -7.75 -25.58 10.93
N ILE A 146 -7.63 -25.51 9.60
CA ILE A 146 -8.48 -26.25 8.66
C ILE A 146 -8.26 -27.75 8.85
N ALA A 147 -7.00 -28.21 8.91
CA ALA A 147 -6.68 -29.61 9.19
C ALA A 147 -7.28 -30.07 10.53
N LEU A 148 -7.11 -29.29 11.60
CA LEU A 148 -7.69 -29.59 12.92
C LEU A 148 -9.23 -29.63 12.90
N ASN A 149 -9.87 -28.78 12.09
CA ASN A 149 -11.32 -28.79 11.96
C ASN A 149 -11.83 -30.02 11.20
N HIS A 150 -11.13 -30.41 10.13
CA HIS A 150 -11.40 -31.63 9.38
C HIS A 150 -11.21 -32.89 10.23
N GLU A 151 -10.14 -32.95 11.05
CA GLU A 151 -9.92 -34.06 11.99
C GLU A 151 -11.05 -34.18 13.02
N ALA A 152 -11.68 -33.05 13.38
CA ALA A 152 -12.87 -33.02 14.24
C ALA A 152 -14.18 -33.35 13.50
N GLY A 153 -14.13 -33.65 12.20
CA GLY A 153 -15.29 -34.02 11.38
C GLY A 153 -16.14 -32.83 10.91
N ASP A 154 -15.54 -31.64 10.79
CA ASP A 154 -16.19 -30.41 10.31
C ASP A 154 -17.52 -30.10 11.02
N PRO A 155 -17.48 -29.91 12.35
CA PRO A 155 -18.68 -29.61 13.11
C PRO A 155 -19.31 -28.30 12.62
N LYS A 156 -20.63 -28.26 12.48
CA LYS A 156 -21.37 -27.05 12.08
C LYS A 156 -21.57 -26.11 13.27
N ASP A 157 -20.49 -25.64 13.84
CA ASP A 157 -20.48 -24.81 15.05
C ASP A 157 -19.81 -23.45 14.85
N LYS A 158 -19.89 -22.59 15.89
CA LYS A 158 -19.38 -21.22 15.80
C LYS A 158 -17.87 -21.14 15.50
N PRO A 159 -17.00 -21.97 16.10
CA PRO A 159 -15.59 -22.04 15.68
C PRO A 159 -15.40 -22.31 14.19
N THR A 160 -16.18 -23.21 13.58
CA THR A 160 -16.09 -23.50 12.14
C THR A 160 -16.57 -22.34 11.29
N GLU A 161 -17.63 -21.62 11.70
CA GLU A 161 -18.02 -20.37 11.03
C GLU A 161 -16.90 -19.31 11.05
N LEU A 162 -16.22 -19.15 12.20
CA LEU A 162 -15.11 -18.21 12.34
C LEU A 162 -13.90 -18.61 11.50
N LEU A 163 -13.68 -19.92 11.33
CA LEU A 163 -12.62 -20.44 10.46
C LEU A 163 -12.87 -20.07 8.99
N HIS A 164 -14.10 -20.23 8.49
CA HIS A 164 -14.46 -19.82 7.12
C HIS A 164 -14.37 -18.31 6.92
N ALA A 165 -14.72 -17.51 7.95
CA ALA A 165 -14.52 -16.06 7.89
C ALA A 165 -13.03 -15.70 7.77
N ALA A 166 -12.16 -16.35 8.58
CA ALA A 166 -10.71 -16.16 8.49
C ALA A 166 -10.14 -16.60 7.13
N GLU A 167 -10.68 -17.66 6.54
CA GLU A 167 -10.32 -18.11 5.19
C GLU A 167 -10.62 -17.04 4.12
N ALA A 168 -11.81 -16.45 4.17
CA ALA A 168 -12.18 -15.35 3.27
C ALA A 168 -11.28 -14.12 3.44
N GLU A 169 -10.90 -13.78 4.68
CA GLU A 169 -10.00 -12.66 4.96
C GLU A 169 -8.58 -12.90 4.44
N VAL A 170 -8.04 -14.11 4.61
CA VAL A 170 -6.73 -14.49 4.05
C VAL A 170 -6.75 -14.45 2.51
N ALA A 171 -7.80 -14.99 1.88
CA ALA A 171 -7.96 -14.93 0.42
C ALA A 171 -8.07 -13.49 -0.10
N PHE A 172 -8.77 -12.62 0.64
CA PHE A 172 -8.83 -11.20 0.32
C PHE A 172 -7.45 -10.53 0.43
N ALA A 173 -6.68 -10.85 1.47
CA ALA A 173 -5.32 -10.33 1.62
C ALA A 173 -4.36 -10.80 0.53
N GLU A 174 -4.51 -12.04 0.04
CA GLU A 174 -3.78 -12.55 -1.13
C GLU A 174 -4.15 -11.81 -2.42
N THR A 175 -5.44 -11.50 -2.61
CA THR A 175 -5.89 -10.69 -3.74
C THR A 175 -5.34 -9.26 -3.67
N ALA A 176 -5.32 -8.66 -2.48
CA ALA A 176 -4.76 -7.33 -2.26
C ALA A 176 -3.23 -7.30 -2.49
N ARG A 177 -2.52 -8.37 -2.11
CA ARG A 177 -1.10 -8.58 -2.45
C ARG A 177 -0.90 -8.55 -3.95
N ASP A 178 -1.69 -9.30 -4.70
CA ASP A 178 -1.54 -9.40 -6.16
C ASP A 178 -1.85 -8.07 -6.85
N ALA A 179 -2.88 -7.35 -6.39
CA ALA A 179 -3.19 -6.00 -6.84
C ALA A 179 -2.05 -5.02 -6.55
N MET A 180 -1.39 -5.15 -5.39
CA MET A 180 -0.21 -4.36 -5.04
C MET A 180 0.97 -4.67 -5.99
N PHE A 181 1.18 -5.90 -6.42
CA PHE A 181 2.26 -6.20 -7.36
C PHE A 181 1.93 -5.83 -8.81
N ALA A 182 0.66 -5.88 -9.21
CA ALA A 182 0.21 -5.52 -10.55
C ALA A 182 0.36 -4.02 -10.87
N ASP A 183 0.21 -3.15 -9.87
CA ASP A 183 0.38 -1.71 -10.01
C ASP A 183 1.26 -1.15 -8.89
N PRO A 184 2.60 -1.20 -9.08
CA PRO A 184 3.57 -0.80 -8.07
C PRO A 184 3.59 0.71 -7.80
N THR A 185 2.84 1.52 -8.55
CA THR A 185 2.80 2.98 -8.40
C THR A 185 1.59 3.51 -7.65
N ASP A 186 0.60 2.65 -7.39
CA ASP A 186 -0.60 3.00 -6.64
C ASP A 186 -0.41 2.67 -5.15
N MET A 187 -0.20 3.71 -4.34
CA MET A 187 -0.02 3.59 -2.89
C MET A 187 -1.30 3.15 -2.17
N LYS A 188 -2.49 3.40 -2.73
CA LYS A 188 -3.75 2.94 -2.12
C LYS A 188 -3.84 1.42 -2.11
N LYS A 189 -3.37 0.77 -3.18
CA LYS A 189 -3.28 -0.70 -3.24
C LYS A 189 -2.29 -1.28 -2.24
N ALA A 190 -1.17 -0.59 -2.02
CA ALA A 190 -0.20 -1.00 -1.01
C ALA A 190 -0.77 -0.89 0.42
N MET A 191 -1.49 0.20 0.73
CA MET A 191 -2.18 0.36 2.02
C MET A 191 -3.29 -0.68 2.20
N ALA A 192 -4.11 -0.92 1.17
CA ALA A 192 -5.15 -1.94 1.21
C ALA A 192 -4.59 -3.34 1.49
N PHE A 193 -3.41 -3.67 0.96
CA PHE A 193 -2.70 -4.90 1.30
C PHE A 193 -2.32 -4.95 2.79
N VAL A 194 -1.71 -3.88 3.33
CA VAL A 194 -1.34 -3.81 4.76
C VAL A 194 -2.57 -3.99 5.66
N ASP A 195 -3.65 -3.27 5.37
CA ASP A 195 -4.90 -3.34 6.14
C ASP A 195 -5.52 -4.74 6.08
N SER A 196 -5.57 -5.34 4.88
CA SER A 196 -6.12 -6.68 4.70
C SER A 196 -5.35 -7.76 5.47
N VAL A 197 -4.02 -7.66 5.58
CA VAL A 197 -3.21 -8.59 6.35
C VAL A 197 -3.43 -8.42 7.86
N SER A 198 -3.63 -7.18 8.33
CA SER A 198 -4.02 -6.92 9.72
C SER A 198 -5.37 -7.56 10.07
N THR A 199 -6.35 -7.44 9.17
CA THR A 199 -7.65 -8.11 9.31
C THR A 199 -7.50 -9.62 9.33
N ALA A 200 -6.82 -10.19 8.32
CA ALA A 200 -6.63 -11.64 8.19
C ALA A 200 -5.90 -12.26 9.39
N THR A 201 -4.83 -11.62 9.87
CA THR A 201 -4.11 -12.07 11.07
C THR A 201 -5.00 -12.05 12.32
N THR A 202 -5.88 -11.05 12.46
CA THR A 202 -6.85 -10.96 13.55
C THR A 202 -7.94 -12.03 13.44
N GLY A 203 -8.46 -12.28 12.24
CA GLY A 203 -9.44 -13.35 11.98
C GLY A 203 -8.88 -14.73 12.30
N VAL A 204 -7.69 -15.04 11.80
CA VAL A 204 -6.99 -16.32 12.08
C VAL A 204 -6.74 -16.50 13.58
N ALA A 205 -6.30 -15.45 14.28
CA ALA A 205 -6.11 -15.52 15.73
C ALA A 205 -7.42 -15.73 16.50
N THR A 206 -8.53 -15.17 16.01
CA THR A 206 -9.87 -15.34 16.58
C THR A 206 -10.38 -16.76 16.37
N ALA A 207 -10.25 -17.29 15.15
CA ALA A 207 -10.58 -18.67 14.82
C ALA A 207 -9.74 -19.66 15.66
N ALA A 208 -8.43 -19.43 15.79
CA ALA A 208 -7.54 -20.25 16.61
C ALA A 208 -8.00 -20.34 18.07
N LYS A 209 -8.36 -19.20 18.67
CA LYS A 209 -8.89 -19.16 20.05
C LYS A 209 -10.21 -19.95 20.17
N ALA A 210 -11.09 -19.85 19.19
CA ALA A 210 -12.37 -20.55 19.19
C ALA A 210 -12.19 -22.07 19.06
N ILE A 211 -11.36 -22.53 18.12
CA ILE A 211 -11.05 -23.95 17.91
C ILE A 211 -10.36 -24.54 19.15
N LYS A 212 -9.40 -23.82 19.73
CA LYS A 212 -8.76 -24.26 20.98
C LYS A 212 -9.76 -24.45 22.11
N ARG A 213 -10.66 -23.48 22.32
CA ARG A 213 -11.71 -23.56 23.35
C ARG A 213 -12.66 -24.75 23.13
N ARG A 214 -12.97 -25.09 21.87
CA ARG A 214 -13.73 -26.29 21.53
C ARG A 214 -12.99 -27.55 21.95
N GLY A 215 -11.73 -27.70 21.55
CA GLY A 215 -10.90 -28.84 21.93
C GLY A 215 -10.77 -29.01 23.46
N ASP A 216 -10.59 -27.90 24.20
CA ASP A 216 -10.54 -27.92 25.67
C ASP A 216 -11.86 -28.42 26.29
N LYS A 217 -13.00 -27.98 25.75
CA LYS A 217 -14.33 -28.41 26.20
C LYS A 217 -14.57 -29.89 25.95
N GLU A 218 -14.19 -30.39 24.78
CA GLU A 218 -14.29 -31.80 24.40
C GLU A 218 -13.39 -32.69 25.25
N ARG A 219 -12.13 -32.28 25.45
CA ARG A 219 -11.20 -32.97 26.36
C ARG A 219 -11.76 -33.05 27.78
N GLY A 220 -12.32 -31.96 28.29
CA GLY A 220 -12.98 -31.94 29.59
C GLY A 220 -14.17 -32.91 29.67
N ARG A 221 -14.97 -33.02 28.60
CA ARG A 221 -16.08 -33.99 28.52
C ARG A 221 -15.56 -35.43 28.53
N LEU A 222 -14.53 -35.73 27.74
CA LEU A 222 -13.93 -37.06 27.66
C LEU A 222 -13.34 -37.51 29.00
N LEU A 223 -12.67 -36.62 29.73
CA LEU A 223 -12.15 -36.90 31.07
C LEU A 223 -13.28 -37.24 32.06
N ARG A 224 -14.40 -36.50 32.02
CA ARG A 224 -15.58 -36.82 32.85
C ARG A 224 -16.21 -38.16 32.47
N CYS A 225 -16.34 -38.47 31.19
CA CYS A 225 -16.83 -39.77 30.73
C CYS A 225 -15.91 -40.92 31.18
N LYS A 226 -14.59 -40.73 31.10
CA LYS A 226 -13.60 -41.72 31.59
C LYS A 226 -13.73 -41.95 33.09
N ALA A 227 -13.89 -40.89 33.88
CA ALA A 227 -14.11 -40.98 35.32
C ALA A 227 -15.44 -41.68 35.65
N ALA A 228 -16.52 -41.36 34.94
CA ALA A 228 -17.81 -42.02 35.10
C ALA A 228 -17.74 -43.51 34.75
N LEU A 229 -17.04 -43.88 33.68
CA LEU A 229 -16.82 -45.28 33.31
C LEU A 229 -16.00 -46.04 34.37
N ALA A 230 -14.97 -45.41 34.93
CA ALA A 230 -14.17 -46.01 36.01
C ALA A 230 -15.01 -46.21 37.29
N ALA A 231 -15.83 -45.22 37.67
CA ALA A 231 -16.74 -45.34 38.79
C ALA A 231 -17.79 -46.45 38.58
N ALA A 232 -18.38 -46.51 37.38
CA ALA A 232 -19.33 -47.57 37.02
C ALA A 232 -18.68 -48.97 37.10
N ARG A 233 -17.43 -49.13 36.62
CA ARG A 233 -16.68 -50.38 36.75
C ARG A 233 -16.44 -50.77 38.20
N HIS A 234 -16.03 -49.83 39.04
CA HIS A 234 -15.83 -50.10 40.47
C HIS A 234 -17.13 -50.51 41.17
N THR A 235 -18.25 -49.86 40.85
CA THR A 235 -19.57 -50.25 41.36
C THR A 235 -19.94 -51.66 40.93
N LEU A 236 -19.74 -52.02 39.65
CA LEU A 236 -19.98 -53.36 39.14
C LEU A 236 -19.12 -54.41 39.85
N GLU A 237 -17.83 -54.13 40.08
CA GLU A 237 -16.92 -55.01 40.81
C GLU A 237 -17.35 -55.20 42.27
N SER A 238 -17.80 -54.13 42.93
CA SER A 238 -18.36 -54.18 44.28
C SER A 238 -19.62 -55.04 44.33
N LEU A 239 -20.55 -54.85 43.39
CA LEU A 239 -21.77 -55.66 43.27
C LEU A 239 -21.44 -57.14 43.01
N ARG A 240 -20.49 -57.46 42.11
CA ARG A 240 -19.99 -58.83 41.89
C ARG A 240 -19.35 -59.43 43.14
N ALA A 241 -18.63 -58.64 43.94
CA ALA A 241 -18.05 -59.10 45.20
C ALA A 241 -19.14 -59.37 46.25
N GLN A 242 -20.16 -58.53 46.34
CA GLN A 242 -21.32 -58.74 47.20
C GLN A 242 -22.11 -59.99 46.78
N ASN A 243 -22.34 -60.18 45.49
CA ASN A 243 -23.04 -61.34 44.96
C ASN A 243 -22.31 -62.65 45.28
N ARG A 244 -20.97 -62.65 45.11
CA ARG A 244 -20.11 -63.77 45.53
C ARG A 244 -20.17 -64.06 47.03
N ARG A 245 -20.23 -63.03 47.88
CA ARG A 245 -20.38 -63.20 49.34
C ARG A 245 -21.75 -63.74 49.73
N ALA A 246 -22.78 -63.42 48.97
CA ALA A 246 -24.14 -63.97 49.14
C ALA A 246 -24.28 -65.41 48.64
N GLY A 247 -23.23 -65.98 48.04
CA GLY A 247 -23.22 -67.36 47.53
C GLY A 247 -23.68 -67.51 46.09
N ASN A 248 -23.67 -66.42 45.29
CA ASN A 248 -24.18 -66.38 43.92
C ASN A 248 -25.62 -66.94 43.81
N PRO A 249 -26.60 -66.33 44.50
CA PRO A 249 -28.00 -66.68 44.30
C PRO A 249 -28.37 -66.59 42.81
N VAL A 250 -29.23 -67.50 42.33
CA VAL A 250 -29.75 -67.45 40.96
C VAL A 250 -31.03 -66.61 40.99
N ASP A 251 -30.87 -65.28 40.91
CA ASP A 251 -31.95 -64.30 40.94
C ASP A 251 -31.77 -63.18 39.90
N GLU A 252 -32.81 -62.38 39.69
CA GLU A 252 -32.82 -61.28 38.71
C GLU A 252 -31.71 -60.25 38.96
N ALA A 253 -31.30 -60.07 40.22
CA ALA A 253 -30.23 -59.14 40.58
C ALA A 253 -28.85 -59.67 40.16
N SER A 254 -28.63 -60.97 40.27
CA SER A 254 -27.41 -61.65 39.80
C SER A 254 -27.30 -61.63 38.28
N ASP A 255 -28.40 -61.94 37.59
CA ASP A 255 -28.48 -61.87 36.12
C ASP A 255 -28.20 -60.45 35.58
N ALA A 256 -28.60 -59.42 36.32
CA ALA A 256 -28.34 -58.01 35.97
C ALA A 256 -26.90 -57.54 36.22
N ILE A 257 -26.11 -58.24 37.05
CA ILE A 257 -24.70 -57.94 37.32
C ILE A 257 -23.77 -58.60 36.28
N ASP A 258 -24.22 -59.71 35.70
CA ASP A 258 -23.45 -60.52 34.76
C ASP A 258 -23.65 -60.12 33.29
N ASN A 259 -24.77 -59.48 32.94
CA ASN A 259 -25.05 -58.88 31.62
C ASN A 259 -24.70 -57.39 31.55
#